data_AF-A0ABC8M1E8-F1
#
_entry.id   AF-A0ABC8M1E8-F1
#
_cell.length_a   1.000
_cell.length_b   1.000
_cell.length_c   1.000
_cell.angle_alpha   90.00
_cell.angle_beta   90.00
_cell.angle_gamma   90.00
#
_symmetry.space_group_name_H-M   'P 1'
#
loop_
_entity.id
_entity.type
_entity.pdbx_description
1 polymer ?
#
loop_
_entity_poly.entity_id
_entity_poly.type
_entity_poly.pdbx_seq_one_letter_code
_entity_poly.pdbx_strand_id
1 'polypeptide(L)'
;MYRKQHKKDAAQEAVKKRRRATKKPYSRSIVGATLEVIQKKRAEKPEVRDAAREAALRDIKERIKKTKDEKKAKKAEFASKQQKIKGNIPKSAAPKAAKLGGGGGRR
;
A
#
# COMPACT_ATOMS: atom_id res chain seq x y z
N MET A 1 44.68 46.04 -32.22
CA MET A 1 44.36 45.56 -30.85
C MET A 1 42.87 45.63 -30.47
N TYR A 2 42.10 46.60 -30.95
CA TYR A 2 40.68 46.73 -30.60
C TYR A 2 39.76 45.63 -31.17
N ARG A 3 39.82 45.34 -32.48
CA ARG A 3 38.81 44.47 -33.14
C ARG A 3 38.81 43.02 -32.67
N LYS A 4 39.98 42.47 -32.33
CA LYS A 4 40.13 41.11 -31.78
C LYS A 4 39.54 40.96 -30.36
N GLN A 5 39.82 41.90 -29.46
CA GLN A 5 39.31 41.88 -28.08
C GLN A 5 37.78 42.00 -28.04
N HIS A 6 37.21 42.79 -28.95
CA HIS A 6 35.78 42.99 -29.08
C HIS A 6 35.11 41.99 -30.04
N LYS A 7 35.83 40.94 -30.46
CA LYS A 7 35.36 39.87 -31.36
C LYS A 7 34.76 40.37 -32.68
N LYS A 8 35.15 41.56 -33.15
CA LYS A 8 34.63 42.16 -34.40
C LYS A 8 35.18 41.53 -35.68
N ASP A 9 36.21 40.68 -35.56
CA ASP A 9 36.81 39.92 -36.68
C ASP A 9 36.48 38.41 -36.62
N ALA A 10 35.61 37.99 -35.70
CA ALA A 10 35.24 36.60 -35.58
C ALA A 10 34.27 36.19 -36.71
N ALA A 11 34.80 35.68 -37.81
CA ALA A 11 34.02 34.98 -38.84
C ALA A 11 33.74 33.50 -38.48
N GLN A 12 34.35 32.99 -37.41
CA GLN A 12 34.14 31.62 -36.94
C GLN A 12 32.93 31.57 -36.02
N GLU A 13 31.91 30.81 -36.46
CA GLU A 13 30.91 30.24 -35.59
C GLU A 13 31.60 29.65 -34.36
N ALA A 14 31.45 30.33 -33.23
CA ALA A 14 31.74 29.70 -31.95
C ALA A 14 30.73 28.57 -31.81
N VAL A 15 31.10 27.35 -32.24
CA VAL A 15 30.34 26.14 -31.97
C VAL A 15 30.28 26.04 -30.45
N LYS A 16 29.19 26.57 -29.88
CA LYS A 16 28.91 26.45 -28.45
C LYS A 16 29.02 24.97 -28.13
N LYS A 17 30.04 24.59 -27.37
CA LYS A 17 30.24 23.20 -26.95
C LYS A 17 29.00 22.81 -26.15
N ARG A 18 28.06 22.09 -26.80
CA ARG A 18 26.91 21.50 -26.13
C ARG A 18 27.46 20.56 -25.07
N ARG A 19 27.18 20.87 -23.80
CA ARG A 19 27.51 19.97 -22.70
C ARG A 19 26.67 18.70 -22.87
N ARG A 20 27.31 17.58 -23.24
CA ARG A 20 26.63 16.28 -23.33
C ARG A 20 26.50 15.72 -21.92
N ALA A 21 25.32 15.81 -21.33
CA ALA A 21 25.00 15.06 -20.11
C ALA A 21 24.86 13.58 -20.50
N THR A 22 25.83 12.75 -20.13
CA THR A 22 25.74 11.30 -20.33
C THR A 22 24.81 10.73 -19.26
N LYS A 23 23.56 10.45 -19.63
CA LYS A 23 22.66 9.67 -18.79
C LYS A 23 23.09 8.21 -18.89
N LYS A 24 24.13 7.83 -18.12
CA LYS A 24 24.54 6.43 -18.03
C LYS A 24 23.41 5.67 -17.33
N PRO A 25 22.72 4.72 -17.98
CA PRO A 25 21.79 3.86 -17.28
C PRO A 25 22.56 3.13 -16.17
N TYR A 26 21.96 3.02 -14.98
CA TYR A 26 22.60 2.35 -13.84
C TYR A 26 22.87 0.89 -14.20
N SER A 27 24.09 0.61 -14.65
CA SER A 27 24.58 -0.71 -15.04
C SER A 27 25.23 -1.45 -13.87
N ARG A 28 25.05 -0.93 -12.65
CA ARG A 28 25.58 -1.53 -11.43
C ARG A 28 24.53 -2.44 -10.79
N SER A 29 24.99 -3.59 -10.31
CA SER A 29 24.21 -4.44 -9.41
C SER A 29 23.93 -3.72 -8.09
N ILE A 30 22.85 -4.13 -7.43
CA ILE A 30 22.45 -3.63 -6.11
C ILE A 30 22.70 -4.74 -5.10
N VAL A 31 23.08 -4.42 -3.86
CA VAL A 31 23.26 -5.46 -2.82
C VAL A 31 21.95 -6.23 -2.65
N GLY A 32 22.02 -7.56 -2.77
CA GLY A 32 20.85 -8.46 -2.70
C GLY A 32 20.21 -8.79 -4.07
N ALA A 33 20.60 -8.16 -5.17
CA ALA A 33 20.13 -8.54 -6.52
C ALA A 33 21.14 -8.19 -7.62
N THR A 34 21.48 -9.18 -8.45
CA THR A 34 22.31 -8.95 -9.64
C THR A 34 21.55 -8.17 -10.70
N LEU A 35 22.28 -7.50 -11.60
CA LEU A 35 21.69 -6.70 -12.68
C LEU A 35 20.76 -7.52 -13.59
N GLU A 36 21.13 -8.77 -13.87
CA GLU A 36 20.35 -9.67 -14.73
C GLU A 36 18.97 -10.00 -14.12
N VAL A 37 18.92 -10.24 -12.81
CA VAL A 37 17.65 -10.54 -12.13
C VAL A 37 16.72 -9.32 -12.16
N ILE A 38 17.28 -8.12 -11.99
CA ILE A 38 16.53 -6.86 -12.08
C ILE A 38 15.99 -6.67 -13.50
N GLN A 39 16.79 -6.92 -14.53
CA GLN A 39 16.38 -6.78 -15.92
C GLN A 39 15.30 -7.79 -16.30
N LYS A 40 15.44 -9.06 -15.91
CA LYS A 40 14.42 -10.09 -16.16
C LYS A 40 13.06 -9.68 -15.57
N LYS A 41 13.02 -9.27 -14.29
CA LYS A 41 11.79 -8.76 -13.65
C LYS A 41 11.23 -7.51 -14.35
N ARG A 42 12.09 -6.61 -14.83
CA ARG A 42 11.68 -5.40 -15.58
C ARG A 42 11.24 -5.66 -17.02
N ALA A 43 11.71 -6.73 -17.65
CA ALA A 43 11.36 -7.09 -19.01
C ALA A 43 10.16 -8.04 -19.10
N GLU A 44 9.67 -8.57 -17.97
CA GLU A 44 8.43 -9.35 -17.92
C GLU A 44 7.27 -8.64 -18.61
N LYS A 45 6.52 -9.38 -19.41
CA LYS A 45 5.34 -8.87 -20.12
C LYS A 45 4.30 -8.35 -19.11
N PRO A 46 3.57 -7.28 -19.44
CA PRO A 46 2.54 -6.72 -18.56
C PRO A 46 1.48 -7.77 -18.20
N GLU A 47 1.10 -8.63 -19.13
CA GLU A 47 0.13 -9.72 -18.91
C GLU A 47 0.56 -10.67 -17.77
N VAL A 48 1.85 -11.04 -17.71
CA VAL A 48 2.39 -11.90 -16.64
C VAL A 48 2.35 -11.17 -15.30
N ARG A 49 2.61 -9.87 -15.29
CA ARG A 49 2.53 -9.04 -14.08
C ARG A 49 1.11 -8.89 -13.59
N ASP A 50 0.17 -8.66 -14.49
CA ASP A 50 -1.23 -8.49 -14.16
C ASP A 50 -1.83 -9.80 -13.66
N ALA A 51 -1.47 -10.94 -14.26
CA ALA A 51 -1.82 -12.26 -13.73
C ALA A 51 -1.27 -12.47 -12.31
N ALA A 52 0.00 -12.12 -12.04
CA ALA A 52 0.57 -12.21 -10.70
C ALA A 52 -0.12 -11.26 -9.69
N ARG A 53 -0.50 -10.05 -10.12
CA ARG A 53 -1.27 -9.11 -9.29
C ARG A 53 -2.65 -9.66 -8.96
N GLU A 54 -3.36 -10.20 -9.95
CA GLU A 54 -4.67 -10.80 -9.75
C GLU A 54 -4.62 -12.01 -8.82
N ALA A 55 -3.63 -12.89 -8.99
CA ALA A 55 -3.40 -14.02 -8.09
C ALA A 55 -3.18 -13.54 -6.65
N ALA A 56 -2.29 -12.56 -6.43
CA ALA A 56 -2.05 -11.99 -5.11
C ALA A 56 -3.33 -11.36 -4.50
N LEU A 57 -4.14 -10.68 -5.30
CA LEU A 57 -5.41 -10.12 -4.84
C LEU A 57 -6.43 -11.20 -4.48
N ARG A 58 -6.49 -12.32 -5.20
CA ARG A 58 -7.34 -13.47 -4.87
C ARG A 58 -6.90 -14.09 -3.55
N ASP A 59 -5.61 -14.35 -3.38
CA ASP A 59 -5.04 -14.91 -2.14
C ASP A 59 -5.34 -14.03 -0.93
N ILE A 60 -5.18 -12.70 -1.05
CA ILE A 60 -5.52 -11.76 0.02
C ILE A 60 -7.01 -11.83 0.35
N LYS A 61 -7.89 -11.85 -0.66
CA LYS A 61 -9.33 -11.95 -0.45
C LYS A 61 -9.71 -13.27 0.23
N GLU A 62 -9.08 -14.38 -0.14
CA GLU A 62 -9.30 -15.68 0.50
C GLU A 62 -8.83 -15.70 1.95
N ARG A 63 -7.65 -15.15 2.25
CA ARG A 63 -7.17 -15.00 3.64
C ARG A 63 -8.11 -14.13 4.47
N ILE A 64 -8.64 -13.05 3.89
CA ILE A 64 -9.63 -12.19 4.57
C ILE A 64 -10.94 -12.94 4.82
N LYS A 65 -11.43 -13.73 3.87
CA LYS A 65 -12.62 -14.56 4.06
C LYS A 65 -12.42 -15.58 5.19
N LYS A 66 -11.34 -16.36 5.13
CA LYS A 66 -10.97 -17.35 6.16
C LYS A 66 -10.90 -16.72 7.56
N THR A 67 -10.18 -15.61 7.71
CA THR A 67 -10.08 -14.91 9.00
C THR A 67 -11.42 -14.29 9.47
N LYS A 68 -12.30 -13.87 8.56
CA LYS A 68 -13.66 -13.40 8.93
C LYS A 68 -14.54 -14.55 9.41
N ASP A 69 -14.47 -15.71 8.77
CA ASP A 69 -15.28 -16.88 9.14
C ASP A 69 -14.78 -17.47 10.47
N GLU A 70 -13.48 -17.52 10.70
CA GLU A 70 -12.90 -17.85 12.02
C GLU A 70 -13.34 -16.87 13.12
N LYS A 71 -13.39 -15.56 12.83
CA LYS A 71 -13.90 -14.57 13.79
C LYS A 71 -15.38 -14.74 14.08
N LYS A 72 -16.19 -15.07 13.07
CA LYS A 72 -17.63 -15.36 13.25
C LYS A 72 -17.85 -16.63 14.05
N ALA A 73 -17.09 -17.70 13.78
CA ALA A 73 -17.15 -18.95 14.53
C ALA A 73 -16.78 -18.75 16.01
N LYS A 74 -15.68 -18.02 16.29
CA LYS A 74 -15.29 -17.67 17.67
C LYS A 74 -16.33 -16.80 18.39
N LYS A 75 -16.99 -15.88 17.68
CA LYS A 75 -18.06 -15.04 18.25
C LYS A 75 -19.34 -15.85 18.52
N ALA A 76 -19.67 -16.82 17.67
CA ALA A 76 -20.80 -17.72 17.86
C ALA A 76 -20.56 -18.71 19.02
N GLU A 77 -19.33 -19.22 19.18
CA GLU A 77 -18.96 -20.05 20.32
C GLU A 77 -19.00 -19.25 21.65
N PHE A 78 -18.56 -18.00 21.63
CA PHE A 78 -18.66 -17.13 22.81
C PHE A 78 -20.12 -16.81 23.17
N ALA A 79 -20.96 -16.55 22.17
CA ALA A 79 -22.39 -16.30 22.38
C ALA A 79 -23.14 -17.55 22.89
N SER A 80 -22.82 -18.75 22.39
CA SER A 80 -23.45 -20.00 22.86
C SER A 80 -22.99 -20.39 24.26
N LYS A 81 -21.74 -20.10 24.65
CA LYS A 81 -21.27 -20.19 26.05
C LYS A 81 -21.98 -19.19 26.96
N GLN A 82 -22.24 -17.96 26.50
CA GLN A 82 -23.02 -16.98 27.28
C GLN A 82 -24.52 -17.34 27.42
N GLN A 83 -25.13 -17.98 26.42
CA GLN A 83 -26.52 -18.44 26.53
C GLN A 83 -26.68 -19.60 27.52
N LYS A 84 -25.68 -20.47 27.69
CA LYS A 84 -25.70 -21.54 28.71
C LYS A 84 -25.60 -21.01 30.15
N ILE A 85 -25.19 -19.77 30.37
CA ILE A 85 -25.09 -19.16 31.72
C ILE A 85 -26.39 -18.41 32.09
N LYS A 86 -27.23 -18.04 31.13
CA LYS A 86 -28.50 -17.29 31.38
C LYS A 86 -29.75 -18.17 31.51
N GLY A 87 -29.59 -19.49 31.62
CA GLY A 87 -30.70 -20.44 31.67
C GLY A 87 -31.31 -20.72 33.05
N ASN A 88 -30.87 -20.07 34.14
CA ASN A 88 -31.33 -20.47 35.49
C ASN A 88 -31.56 -19.32 36.51
N ILE A 89 -32.02 -18.15 36.08
CA ILE A 89 -32.45 -17.09 37.02
C ILE A 89 -33.98 -17.00 37.00
N PRO A 90 -34.68 -17.47 38.06
CA PRO A 90 -36.12 -17.35 38.13
C PRO A 90 -36.53 -15.88 38.27
N LYS A 91 -37.59 -15.57 37.55
CA LYS A 91 -38.23 -14.27 37.38
C LYS A 91 -38.87 -13.84 38.70
N SER A 92 -38.27 -12.88 39.42
CA SER A 92 -38.92 -12.21 40.54
C SER A 92 -38.94 -10.70 40.35
N ALA A 93 -40.16 -10.20 40.16
CA ALA A 93 -40.69 -8.88 40.54
C ALA A 93 -39.86 -7.62 40.23
N ALA A 94 -40.35 -6.83 39.28
CA ALA A 94 -40.23 -5.37 39.34
C ALA A 94 -41.12 -4.86 40.51
N PRO A 95 -40.83 -3.69 41.12
CA PRO A 95 -41.26 -2.45 40.47
C PRO A 95 -40.38 -1.20 40.71
N LYS A 96 -40.62 -0.23 39.81
CA LYS A 96 -40.57 1.24 39.98
C LYS A 96 -39.23 1.97 40.18
N ALA A 97 -38.88 2.66 39.08
CA ALA A 97 -38.63 4.10 38.98
C ALA A 97 -37.42 4.75 39.69
N ALA A 98 -36.44 5.18 38.90
CA ALA A 98 -35.72 6.44 39.12
C ALA A 98 -35.32 7.04 37.76
N LYS A 99 -35.83 8.24 37.50
CA LYS A 99 -35.59 9.12 36.37
C LYS A 99 -34.32 9.92 36.63
N LEU A 100 -33.38 9.96 35.69
CA LEU A 100 -32.30 10.95 35.46
C LEU A 100 -31.52 10.39 34.24
N GLY A 101 -31.40 11.02 33.08
CA GLY A 101 -31.29 12.44 32.80
C GLY A 101 -29.98 12.64 32.05
N GLY A 102 -30.05 13.03 30.77
CA GLY A 102 -28.98 13.79 30.11
C GLY A 102 -27.92 13.02 29.34
N GLY A 103 -27.90 13.26 28.02
CA GLY A 103 -26.71 13.88 27.44
C GLY A 103 -25.83 13.03 26.54
N GLY A 104 -25.85 13.38 25.26
CA GLY A 104 -24.57 13.75 24.61
C GLY A 104 -24.09 12.79 23.54
N GLY A 105 -24.33 13.19 22.29
CA GLY A 105 -23.77 12.56 21.11
C GLY A 105 -22.24 12.53 21.13
N ARG A 106 -21.69 11.46 20.54
CA ARG A 106 -20.27 11.38 20.24
C ARG A 106 -20.05 11.85 18.81
N ARG A 107 -19.21 12.87 18.72
CA ARG A 107 -18.52 13.34 17.53
C ARG A 107 -17.64 12.24 16.97
#